data_AF-A0A2Z7AZM1-F1
#
_entry.id   AF-A0A2Z7AZM1-F1
#
_cell.length_a   1.000
_cell.length_b   1.000
_cell.length_c   1.000
_cell.angle_alpha   90.00
_cell.angle_beta   90.00
_cell.angle_gamma   90.00
#
_symmetry.space_group_name_H-M   'P 1'
#
loop_
_entity.id
_entity.type
_entity.pdbx_description
1 polymer ?
#
loop_
_entity_poly.entity_id
_entity_poly.type
_entity_poly.pdbx_seq_one_letter_code
_entity_poly.pdbx_strand_id
1 'polypeptide(L)'
;MMNFYFRDYRSVADYEYFGDVLSIHTTYRTNKYNLICAPFVGINHHMQNVMFGLAFLSHETESSFEWLFTTFLDSMNRKQPQTIFSDQCQAMVNAIERVFPHSHHRLCQWHINQNAPSHFGKLNGDSSFKNLWHKCMTRCESEDEFEETWKLMIDKYNLDSHRWLNGMYKIRKKWAIAFCNEIFSSGLLATSRSESTNMTLKRTGNKMSSLYNFVMNFTKVQTNWHKKEKNEDTRCRHDTRCRHGKPTQILKNHPLLTHAAEVYTISIYRLFELELVNSLNCKFVEPPFCSPGDWNCIVAKVRSHDENSRVRHVMFHKQILEIKCSCHKFETMGILCKHAVMVLNCMDVISLPESYILKRWTKNIRDRVHFGFEESGVSGIGGGGHVSDMVFVNQIMRSMYDLTQLSKAHDDARKRLYRLVDAATDEISCLVQNLKVDDETTCSSISIGETDEIYVRKKKEL
;
A
#
# COMPACT_ATOMS: atom_id res chain seq x y z
N MET A 1 13.83 22.88 -18.63
CA MET A 1 12.52 22.32 -18.23
C MET A 1 12.38 22.60 -16.73
N MET A 2 11.38 23.38 -16.30
CA MET A 2 11.23 23.75 -14.89
C MET A 2 10.22 22.79 -14.23
N ASN A 3 10.74 21.68 -13.74
CA ASN A 3 9.96 20.68 -13.01
C ASN A 3 10.40 20.68 -11.54
N PHE A 4 9.45 20.46 -10.64
CA PHE A 4 9.70 20.38 -9.21
C PHE A 4 9.16 19.07 -8.68
N TYR A 5 9.90 18.45 -7.77
CA TYR A 5 9.44 17.28 -7.02
C TYR A 5 9.72 17.52 -5.54
N PHE A 6 8.71 17.24 -4.72
CA PHE A 6 8.74 17.43 -3.27
C PHE A 6 8.28 16.15 -2.58
N ARG A 7 9.04 15.74 -1.57
CA ARG A 7 8.68 14.67 -0.62
C ARG A 7 9.38 14.93 0.71
N ASP A 8 8.71 14.64 1.81
CA ASP A 8 9.34 14.68 3.14
C ASP A 8 9.93 13.30 3.50
N TYR A 9 10.66 13.22 4.62
CA TYR A 9 11.24 11.94 5.07
C TYR A 9 10.15 10.92 5.42
N ARG A 10 8.97 11.40 5.87
CA ARG A 10 7.87 10.54 6.26
C ARG A 10 7.27 9.82 5.05
N SER A 11 7.16 10.50 3.92
CA SER A 11 6.78 9.90 2.64
C SER A 11 7.64 8.69 2.28
N VAL A 12 8.96 8.74 2.50
CA VAL A 12 9.88 7.62 2.22
C VAL A 12 9.59 6.45 3.18
N ALA A 13 9.46 6.74 4.47
CA ALA A 13 9.15 5.71 5.46
C ALA A 13 7.78 5.06 5.21
N ASP A 14 6.78 5.85 4.81
CA ASP A 14 5.46 5.33 4.49
C ASP A 14 5.46 4.52 3.18
N TYR A 15 6.23 4.94 2.19
CA TYR A 15 6.42 4.17 0.96
C TYR A 15 7.11 2.82 1.21
N GLU A 16 8.00 2.74 2.20
CA GLU A 16 8.58 1.45 2.59
C GLU A 16 7.51 0.44 3.03
N TYR A 17 6.44 0.89 3.67
CA TYR A 17 5.35 0.01 4.13
C TYR A 17 4.22 -0.17 3.13
N PHE A 18 3.92 0.87 2.37
CA PHE A 18 2.68 1.01 1.61
C PHE A 18 2.91 1.32 0.12
N GLY A 19 4.17 1.30 -0.32
CA GLY A 19 4.58 1.55 -1.69
C GLY A 19 4.35 0.37 -2.63
N ASP A 20 3.69 -0.70 -2.20
CA ASP A 20 3.30 -1.82 -3.05
C ASP A 20 2.23 -1.43 -4.08
N VAL A 21 1.39 -0.44 -3.78
CA VAL A 21 0.42 0.12 -4.73
C VAL A 21 0.53 1.63 -4.80
N LEU A 22 0.69 2.14 -6.02
CA LEU A 22 0.88 3.55 -6.30
C LEU A 22 -0.19 4.08 -7.26
N SER A 23 -0.76 5.23 -6.96
CA SER A 23 -1.68 5.97 -7.81
C SER A 23 -1.10 7.34 -8.12
N ILE A 24 -1.01 7.66 -9.41
CA ILE A 24 -0.49 8.93 -9.93
C ILE A 24 -1.49 9.47 -10.93
N HIS A 25 -1.98 10.68 -10.71
CA HIS A 25 -2.91 11.35 -11.63
C HIS A 25 -2.46 12.79 -11.83
N THR A 26 -2.47 13.28 -13.07
CA THR A 26 -2.18 14.69 -13.29
C THR A 26 -3.42 15.54 -13.10
N THR A 27 -3.24 16.72 -12.49
CA THR A 27 -4.29 17.72 -12.34
C THR A 27 -3.80 19.08 -12.83
N TYR A 28 -4.59 19.69 -13.71
CA TYR A 28 -4.30 20.99 -14.30
C TYR A 28 -4.87 22.13 -13.46
N ARG A 29 -4.42 23.36 -13.76
CA ARG A 29 -5.00 24.63 -13.25
C ARG A 29 -4.94 24.77 -11.73
N THR A 30 -3.93 24.18 -11.10
CA THR A 30 -3.75 24.15 -9.64
C THR A 30 -2.97 25.33 -9.08
N ASN A 31 -2.31 26.12 -9.95
CA ASN A 31 -1.44 27.22 -9.56
C ASN A 31 -1.38 28.31 -10.66
N LYS A 32 -0.88 29.50 -10.30
CA LYS A 32 -0.78 30.67 -11.21
C LYS A 32 0.20 30.53 -12.36
N TYR A 33 1.02 29.49 -12.35
CA TYR A 33 2.04 29.21 -13.36
C TYR A 33 1.55 28.17 -14.38
N ASN A 34 0.30 27.70 -14.25
CA ASN A 34 -0.28 26.64 -15.08
C ASN A 34 0.52 25.32 -15.07
N LEU A 35 1.35 25.07 -14.04
CA LEU A 35 2.06 23.80 -13.91
C LEU A 35 1.07 22.67 -13.62
N ILE A 36 1.36 21.49 -14.17
CA ILE A 36 0.63 20.25 -13.94
C ILE A 36 1.03 19.69 -12.59
N CYS A 37 0.06 19.41 -11.72
CA CYS A 37 0.31 18.83 -10.41
C CYS A 37 0.12 17.30 -10.48
N ALA A 38 1.14 16.54 -10.05
CA ALA A 38 1.14 15.09 -10.03
C ALA A 38 1.47 14.56 -8.62
N PRO A 39 0.47 14.28 -7.76
CA PRO A 39 0.69 13.63 -6.49
C PRO A 39 0.99 12.13 -6.67
N PHE A 40 1.78 11.60 -5.75
CA PHE A 40 2.04 10.17 -5.61
C PHE A 40 1.29 9.69 -4.37
N VAL A 41 0.30 8.82 -4.55
CA VAL A 41 -0.61 8.42 -3.47
C VAL A 41 -0.72 6.90 -3.37
N GLY A 42 -0.65 6.37 -2.15
CA GLY A 42 -0.94 4.97 -1.83
C GLY A 42 -2.01 4.83 -0.76
N ILE A 43 -2.07 3.65 -0.14
CA ILE A 43 -3.02 3.32 0.92
C ILE A 43 -2.31 2.72 2.12
N ASN A 44 -2.55 3.25 3.33
CA ASN A 44 -2.03 2.64 4.56
C ASN A 44 -2.86 1.44 5.03
N HIS A 45 -2.40 0.81 6.11
CA HIS A 45 -3.03 -0.30 6.82
C HIS A 45 -4.44 -0.03 7.34
N HIS A 46 -4.95 1.21 7.28
CA HIS A 46 -6.32 1.59 7.65
C HIS A 46 -7.24 1.87 6.45
N MET A 47 -6.81 1.59 5.23
CA MET A 47 -7.51 1.95 3.98
C MET A 47 -7.61 3.47 3.74
N GLN A 48 -6.74 4.26 4.37
CA GLN A 48 -6.67 5.71 4.20
C GLN A 48 -5.62 6.09 3.16
N ASN A 49 -5.80 7.23 2.49
CA ASN A 49 -4.82 7.71 1.53
C ASN A 49 -3.53 8.11 2.26
N VAL A 50 -2.40 7.77 1.63
CA VAL A 50 -1.06 8.17 2.05
C VAL A 50 -0.38 8.88 0.91
N MET A 51 0.41 9.89 1.21
CA MET A 51 1.04 10.74 0.23
C MET A 51 2.55 10.52 0.21
N PHE A 52 3.05 9.99 -0.90
CA PHE A 52 4.47 9.69 -1.07
C PHE A 52 5.26 10.84 -1.71
N GLY A 53 4.57 11.77 -2.36
CA GLY A 53 5.23 12.93 -2.95
C GLY A 53 4.30 13.76 -3.80
N LEU A 54 4.84 14.87 -4.29
CA LEU A 54 4.17 15.81 -5.18
C LEU A 54 5.13 16.33 -6.22
N ALA A 55 4.70 16.32 -7.48
CA ALA A 55 5.42 17.01 -8.53
C ALA A 55 4.61 18.13 -9.16
N PHE A 56 5.35 19.11 -9.69
CA PHE A 56 4.88 20.09 -10.63
C PHE A 56 5.66 19.96 -11.93
N LEU A 57 4.95 19.70 -13.02
CA LEU A 57 5.52 19.57 -14.35
C LEU A 57 5.14 20.77 -15.21
N SER A 58 6.08 21.22 -16.02
CA SER A 58 5.85 22.27 -17.02
C SER A 58 5.07 21.74 -18.24
N HIS A 59 5.32 20.48 -18.62
CA HIS A 59 4.71 19.84 -19.79
C HIS A 59 4.46 18.35 -19.56
N GLU A 60 3.43 17.80 -20.19
CA GLU A 60 3.12 16.36 -20.20
C GLU A 60 3.80 15.67 -21.39
N THR A 61 5.13 15.68 -21.39
CA THR A 61 5.94 14.95 -22.38
C THR A 61 6.49 13.67 -21.76
N GLU A 62 6.87 12.70 -22.62
CA GLU A 62 7.53 11.47 -22.17
C GLU A 62 8.76 11.78 -21.30
N SER A 63 9.62 12.69 -21.77
CA SER A 63 10.82 13.11 -21.04
C SER A 63 10.53 13.72 -19.66
N SER A 64 9.43 14.49 -19.53
CA SER A 64 9.02 15.07 -18.25
C SER A 64 8.59 13.98 -17.27
N PHE A 65 7.84 12.99 -17.75
CA PHE A 65 7.39 11.88 -16.92
C PHE A 65 8.52 10.90 -16.58
N GLU A 66 9.45 10.64 -17.50
CA GLU A 66 10.65 9.84 -17.22
C GLU A 66 11.51 10.49 -16.15
N TRP A 67 11.76 11.79 -16.27
CA TRP A 67 12.46 12.55 -15.23
C TRP A 67 11.74 12.44 -13.90
N LEU A 68 10.42 12.61 -13.90
CA LEU A 68 9.61 12.55 -12.69
C LEU A 68 9.68 11.17 -12.03
N PHE A 69 9.46 10.11 -12.79
CA PHE A 69 9.43 8.74 -12.28
C PHE A 69 10.80 8.26 -11.85
N THR A 70 11.86 8.64 -12.57
CA THR A 70 13.24 8.36 -12.15
C THR A 70 13.53 9.09 -10.84
N THR A 71 13.21 10.39 -10.75
CA THR A 71 13.39 11.17 -9.52
C THR A 71 12.62 10.57 -8.34
N PHE A 72 11.37 10.15 -8.56
CA PHE A 72 10.57 9.47 -7.55
C PHE A 72 11.25 8.18 -7.10
N LEU A 73 11.57 7.27 -8.03
CA LEU A 73 12.17 5.98 -7.75
C LEU A 73 13.49 6.11 -6.98
N ASP A 74 14.35 7.03 -7.41
CA ASP A 74 15.63 7.33 -6.77
C ASP A 74 15.43 7.83 -5.34
N SER A 75 14.43 8.71 -5.15
CA SER A 75 14.08 9.24 -3.83
C SER A 75 13.44 8.23 -2.88
N MET A 76 13.00 7.08 -3.40
CA MET A 76 12.31 6.00 -2.70
C MET A 76 13.16 4.72 -2.60
N ASN A 77 14.49 4.88 -2.49
CA ASN A 77 15.45 3.78 -2.36
C ASN A 77 15.37 2.74 -3.49
N ARG A 78 15.04 3.17 -4.71
CA ARG A 78 14.89 2.32 -5.89
C ARG A 78 13.84 1.20 -5.74
N LYS A 79 12.93 1.32 -4.77
CA LYS A 79 11.84 0.36 -4.56
C LYS A 79 10.71 0.64 -5.56
N GLN A 80 10.48 -0.29 -6.49
CA GLN A 80 9.37 -0.21 -7.43
C GLN A 80 8.06 -0.66 -6.76
N PRO A 81 6.92 -0.04 -7.09
CA PRO A 81 5.61 -0.54 -6.65
C PRO A 81 5.27 -1.84 -7.40
N GLN A 82 4.40 -2.67 -6.83
CA GLN A 82 3.88 -3.84 -7.55
C GLN A 82 2.86 -3.42 -8.60
N THR A 83 1.97 -2.49 -8.24
CA THR A 83 0.89 -2.00 -9.13
C THR A 83 0.87 -0.49 -9.19
N ILE A 84 0.78 0.07 -10.40
CA ILE A 84 0.67 1.51 -10.65
C ILE A 84 -0.67 1.80 -11.33
N PHE A 85 -1.41 2.77 -10.79
CA PHE A 85 -2.62 3.32 -11.40
C PHE A 85 -2.38 4.72 -11.94
N SER A 86 -2.57 4.92 -13.25
CA SER A 86 -2.46 6.23 -13.88
C SER A 86 -3.71 6.65 -14.65
N ASP A 87 -3.74 7.91 -15.12
CA ASP A 87 -4.69 8.34 -16.14
C ASP A 87 -4.33 7.80 -17.53
N GLN A 88 -5.21 8.04 -18.51
CA GLN A 88 -5.02 7.63 -19.91
C GLN A 88 -4.13 8.62 -20.67
N CYS A 89 -2.89 8.82 -20.22
CA CYS A 89 -1.88 9.65 -20.88
C CYS A 89 -0.79 8.79 -21.52
N GLN A 90 -0.67 8.80 -22.84
CA GLN A 90 0.30 7.95 -23.55
C GLN A 90 1.75 8.26 -23.15
N ALA A 91 2.08 9.54 -22.94
CA ALA A 91 3.40 9.94 -22.49
C ALA A 91 3.74 9.36 -21.11
N MET A 92 2.76 9.34 -20.20
CA MET A 92 2.90 8.76 -18.88
C MET A 92 3.02 7.23 -18.96
N VAL A 93 2.22 6.59 -19.82
CA VAL A 93 2.27 5.14 -20.06
C VAL A 93 3.67 4.71 -20.49
N ASN A 94 4.25 5.38 -21.49
CA ASN A 94 5.56 5.05 -22.03
C ASN A 94 6.67 5.24 -20.98
N ALA A 95 6.59 6.33 -20.20
CA ALA A 95 7.54 6.59 -19.13
C ALA A 95 7.44 5.57 -17.98
N ILE A 96 6.22 5.16 -17.59
CA ILE A 96 6.02 4.10 -16.59
C ILE A 96 6.66 2.79 -17.05
N GLU A 97 6.43 2.38 -18.30
CA GLU A 97 6.99 1.13 -18.83
C GLU A 97 8.52 1.13 -18.88
N ARG A 98 9.15 2.28 -19.13
CA ARG A 98 10.60 2.44 -19.14
C ARG A 98 11.21 2.45 -17.73
N VAL A 99 10.61 3.19 -16.80
CA VAL A 99 11.18 3.41 -15.46
C VAL A 99 10.80 2.29 -14.47
N PHE A 100 9.62 1.70 -14.62
CA PHE A 100 9.08 0.66 -13.73
C PHE A 100 8.79 -0.64 -14.48
N PRO A 101 9.81 -1.31 -15.07
CA PRO A 101 9.60 -2.49 -15.92
C PRO A 101 9.02 -3.70 -15.17
N HIS A 102 9.09 -3.72 -13.84
CA HIS A 102 8.57 -4.81 -13.01
C HIS A 102 7.22 -4.47 -12.36
N SER A 103 6.69 -3.27 -12.58
CA SER A 103 5.39 -2.87 -12.06
C SER A 103 4.27 -3.19 -13.03
N HIS A 104 3.15 -3.68 -12.50
CA HIS A 104 1.92 -3.84 -13.26
C HIS A 104 1.22 -2.48 -13.42
N HIS A 105 1.25 -1.95 -14.65
CA HIS A 105 0.60 -0.68 -14.95
C HIS A 105 -0.87 -0.88 -15.35
N ARG A 106 -1.76 -0.19 -14.63
CA ARG A 106 -3.21 -0.14 -14.82
C ARG A 106 -3.70 1.28 -15.08
N LEU A 107 -4.66 1.41 -15.98
CA LEU A 107 -5.38 2.66 -16.21
C LEU A 107 -6.51 2.83 -15.21
N CYS A 108 -6.72 4.08 -14.82
CA CYS A 108 -7.73 4.46 -13.85
C CYS A 108 -9.13 4.37 -14.46
N GLN A 109 -9.89 3.37 -14.02
CA GLN A 109 -11.30 3.18 -14.40
C GLN A 109 -12.18 4.38 -14.09
N TRP A 110 -11.86 5.21 -13.07
CA TRP A 110 -12.60 6.45 -12.83
C TRP A 110 -12.48 7.40 -14.02
N HIS A 111 -11.25 7.72 -14.44
CA HIS A 111 -10.99 8.66 -15.53
C HIS A 111 -11.58 8.13 -16.84
N ILE A 112 -11.48 6.81 -17.08
CA ILE A 112 -12.15 6.17 -18.20
C ILE A 112 -13.67 6.39 -18.14
N ASN A 113 -14.30 6.16 -16.99
CA ASN A 113 -15.74 6.38 -16.82
C ASN A 113 -16.17 7.84 -16.90
N GLN A 114 -15.31 8.80 -16.51
CA GLN A 114 -15.57 10.23 -16.70
C GLN A 114 -15.49 10.62 -18.17
N ASN A 115 -14.56 10.02 -18.92
CA ASN A 115 -14.36 10.31 -20.34
C ASN A 115 -15.40 9.61 -21.23
N ALA A 116 -15.78 8.37 -20.89
CA ALA A 116 -16.60 7.50 -21.72
C ALA A 116 -17.92 8.12 -22.22
N PRO A 117 -18.71 8.85 -21.40
CA PRO A 117 -19.94 9.49 -21.87
C PRO A 117 -19.73 10.46 -23.03
N SER A 118 -18.59 11.15 -23.10
CA SER A 118 -18.31 12.07 -24.21
C SER A 118 -18.13 11.36 -25.56
N HIS A 119 -17.80 10.06 -25.54
CA HIS A 119 -17.61 9.23 -26.74
C HIS A 119 -18.86 8.43 -27.12
N PHE A 120 -19.78 8.20 -26.18
CA PHE A 120 -20.96 7.36 -26.40
C PHE A 120 -22.09 8.04 -27.18
N GLY A 121 -22.14 9.37 -27.20
CA GLY A 121 -23.22 10.11 -27.88
C GLY A 121 -24.61 9.65 -27.43
N LYS A 122 -25.43 9.15 -28.37
CA LYS A 122 -26.79 8.66 -28.10
C LYS A 122 -26.84 7.41 -27.21
N LEU A 123 -25.78 6.60 -27.20
CA LEU A 123 -25.71 5.37 -26.38
C LEU A 123 -25.72 5.66 -24.88
N ASN A 124 -25.47 6.90 -24.45
CA ASN A 124 -25.63 7.31 -23.06
C ASN A 124 -27.06 7.15 -22.53
N GLY A 125 -28.07 7.18 -23.41
CA GLY A 125 -29.46 6.96 -23.02
C GLY A 125 -29.80 5.48 -22.78
N ASP A 126 -28.98 4.55 -23.26
CA ASP A 126 -29.29 3.13 -23.26
C ASP A 126 -28.69 2.42 -22.03
N SER A 127 -29.56 1.93 -21.16
CA SER A 127 -29.18 1.20 -19.95
C SER A 127 -28.57 -0.18 -20.26
N SER A 128 -29.02 -0.87 -21.31
CA SER A 128 -28.45 -2.14 -21.75
C SER A 128 -27.03 -1.96 -22.27
N PHE A 129 -26.74 -0.89 -23.02
CA PHE A 129 -25.38 -0.58 -23.47
C PHE A 129 -24.48 -0.31 -22.27
N LYS A 130 -24.91 0.57 -21.35
CA LYS A 130 -24.16 0.90 -20.13
C LYS A 130 -23.89 -0.33 -19.27
N ASN A 131 -24.84 -1.25 -19.17
CA ASN A 131 -24.67 -2.50 -18.43
C ASN A 131 -23.61 -3.40 -19.07
N LEU A 132 -23.58 -3.53 -20.40
CA LEU A 132 -22.54 -4.29 -21.11
C LEU A 132 -21.17 -3.63 -20.96
N TRP A 133 -21.07 -2.31 -21.14
CA TRP A 133 -19.83 -1.56 -20.93
C TRP A 133 -19.30 -1.73 -19.49
N HIS A 134 -20.17 -1.55 -18.50
CA HIS A 134 -19.81 -1.72 -17.10
C HIS A 134 -19.42 -3.17 -16.78
N LYS A 135 -20.09 -4.16 -17.40
CA LYS A 135 -19.73 -5.57 -17.29
C LYS A 135 -18.29 -5.81 -17.78
N CYS A 136 -17.94 -5.32 -18.98
CA CYS A 136 -16.59 -5.38 -19.52
C CYS A 136 -15.55 -4.71 -18.61
N MET A 137 -15.88 -3.60 -17.97
CA MET A 137 -14.96 -2.91 -17.06
C MET A 137 -14.69 -3.70 -15.78
N THR A 138 -15.73 -4.16 -15.09
CA THR A 138 -15.59 -4.57 -13.67
C THR A 138 -16.19 -5.92 -13.31
N ARG A 139 -16.97 -6.56 -14.18
CA ARG A 139 -17.74 -7.78 -13.80
C ARG A 139 -17.39 -9.02 -14.62
N CYS A 140 -16.62 -8.89 -15.69
CA CYS A 140 -16.01 -10.03 -16.36
C CYS A 140 -14.85 -10.56 -15.52
N GLU A 141 -14.82 -11.87 -15.30
CA GLU A 141 -13.87 -12.51 -14.40
C GLU A 141 -12.85 -13.39 -15.11
N SER A 142 -13.01 -13.59 -16.42
CA SER A 142 -12.04 -14.24 -17.31
C SER A 142 -11.87 -13.42 -18.59
N GLU A 143 -10.75 -13.63 -19.27
CA GLU A 143 -10.51 -13.04 -20.59
C GLU A 143 -11.61 -13.47 -21.58
N ASP A 144 -12.00 -14.75 -21.59
CA ASP A 144 -13.05 -15.27 -22.48
C ASP A 144 -14.40 -14.56 -22.26
N GLU A 145 -14.82 -14.40 -21.01
CA GLU A 145 -16.08 -13.70 -20.70
C GLU A 145 -16.01 -12.23 -21.15
N PHE A 146 -14.84 -11.60 -21.03
CA PHE A 146 -14.63 -10.27 -21.57
C PHE A 146 -14.80 -10.26 -23.09
N GLU A 147 -14.15 -11.16 -23.82
CA GLU A 147 -14.20 -11.21 -25.29
C GLU A 147 -15.64 -11.47 -25.78
N GLU A 148 -16.38 -12.38 -25.14
CA GLU A 148 -17.79 -12.64 -25.44
C GLU A 148 -18.69 -11.41 -25.16
N THR A 149 -18.53 -10.80 -23.97
CA THR A 149 -19.34 -9.63 -23.59
C THR A 149 -19.03 -8.42 -24.48
N TRP A 150 -17.76 -8.24 -24.82
CA TRP A 150 -17.31 -7.18 -25.72
C TRP A 150 -17.88 -7.39 -27.12
N LYS A 151 -17.76 -8.60 -27.68
CA LYS A 151 -18.34 -8.96 -28.99
C LYS A 151 -19.85 -8.72 -29.02
N LEU A 152 -20.57 -9.19 -28.00
CA LEU A 152 -22.02 -8.96 -27.88
C LEU A 152 -22.35 -7.45 -27.89
N MET A 153 -21.57 -6.63 -27.18
CA MET A 153 -21.76 -5.18 -27.15
C MET A 153 -21.48 -4.53 -28.51
N ILE A 154 -20.44 -4.96 -29.22
CA ILE A 154 -20.11 -4.42 -30.55
C ILE A 154 -21.17 -4.81 -31.58
N ASP A 155 -21.53 -6.09 -31.65
CA ASP A 155 -22.47 -6.64 -32.62
C ASP A 155 -23.88 -6.06 -32.41
N LYS A 156 -24.38 -6.02 -31.17
CA LYS A 156 -25.73 -5.53 -30.84
C LYS A 156 -25.97 -4.07 -31.24
N TYR A 157 -24.93 -3.26 -31.21
CA TYR A 157 -25.00 -1.81 -31.45
C TYR A 157 -24.32 -1.38 -32.76
N ASN A 158 -23.85 -2.32 -33.58
CA ASN A 158 -23.13 -2.08 -34.84
C ASN A 158 -21.94 -1.13 -34.67
N LEU A 159 -21.06 -1.42 -33.70
CA LEU A 159 -19.98 -0.52 -33.28
C LEU A 159 -18.61 -0.87 -33.86
N ASP A 160 -18.54 -1.71 -34.89
CA ASP A 160 -17.27 -2.18 -35.50
C ASP A 160 -16.36 -1.04 -35.95
N SER A 161 -16.93 0.06 -36.46
CA SER A 161 -16.18 1.25 -36.89
C SER A 161 -16.01 2.30 -35.79
N HIS A 162 -16.41 2.03 -34.54
CA HIS A 162 -16.38 3.02 -33.47
C HIS A 162 -14.95 3.25 -32.96
N ARG A 163 -14.33 4.33 -33.46
CA ARG A 163 -12.90 4.66 -33.22
C ARG A 163 -12.46 4.59 -31.76
N TRP A 164 -13.23 5.18 -30.83
CA TRP A 164 -12.85 5.20 -29.40
C TRP A 164 -12.91 3.81 -28.76
N LEU A 165 -14.00 3.06 -28.94
CA LEU A 165 -14.14 1.69 -28.45
C LEU A 165 -13.07 0.75 -29.02
N ASN A 166 -12.74 0.88 -30.31
CA ASN A 166 -11.63 0.14 -30.92
C ASN A 166 -10.28 0.49 -30.27
N GLY A 167 -10.07 1.75 -29.91
CA GLY A 167 -8.92 2.18 -29.10
C GLY A 167 -8.91 1.54 -27.72
N MET A 168 -10.05 1.54 -27.03
CA MET A 168 -10.20 0.93 -25.70
C MET A 168 -9.93 -0.58 -25.73
N TYR A 169 -10.40 -1.29 -26.76
CA TYR A 169 -10.17 -2.72 -26.93
C TYR A 169 -8.67 -3.07 -27.05
N LYS A 170 -7.91 -2.27 -27.80
CA LYS A 170 -6.45 -2.46 -27.95
C LYS A 170 -5.71 -2.40 -26.62
N ILE A 171 -6.20 -1.59 -25.67
CA ILE A 171 -5.59 -1.40 -24.35
C ILE A 171 -6.35 -2.11 -23.22
N ARG A 172 -7.26 -3.05 -23.53
CA ARG A 172 -8.14 -3.74 -22.57
C ARG A 172 -7.44 -4.34 -21.36
N LYS A 173 -6.26 -4.91 -21.57
CA LYS A 173 -5.43 -5.50 -20.50
C LYS A 173 -5.05 -4.49 -19.40
N LYS A 174 -5.03 -3.19 -19.72
CA LYS A 174 -4.70 -2.14 -18.76
C LYS A 174 -5.89 -1.64 -17.93
N TRP A 175 -7.14 -1.84 -18.36
CA TRP A 175 -8.31 -1.25 -17.67
C TRP A 175 -9.40 -2.23 -17.27
N ALA A 176 -9.55 -3.37 -17.94
CA ALA A 176 -10.57 -4.36 -17.58
C ALA A 176 -10.09 -5.26 -16.44
N ILE A 177 -10.95 -5.57 -15.47
CA ILE A 177 -10.58 -6.42 -14.31
C ILE A 177 -10.26 -7.86 -14.74
N ALA A 178 -10.91 -8.36 -15.79
CA ALA A 178 -10.72 -9.70 -16.34
C ALA A 178 -9.25 -10.08 -16.64
N PHE A 179 -8.37 -9.10 -16.86
CA PHE A 179 -6.96 -9.30 -17.20
C PHE A 179 -5.99 -9.04 -16.03
N CYS A 180 -6.49 -8.81 -14.81
CA CYS A 180 -5.65 -8.49 -13.65
C CYS A 180 -6.21 -8.98 -12.32
N ASN A 181 -7.19 -9.88 -12.35
CA ASN A 181 -7.87 -10.39 -11.17
C ASN A 181 -6.93 -11.17 -10.23
N GLU A 182 -5.69 -11.47 -10.62
CA GLU A 182 -4.68 -12.12 -9.78
C GLU A 182 -3.57 -11.17 -9.29
N ILE A 183 -3.62 -9.88 -9.68
CA ILE A 183 -2.59 -8.90 -9.33
C ILE A 183 -3.01 -8.12 -8.09
N PHE A 184 -2.11 -8.03 -7.13
CA PHE A 184 -2.35 -7.29 -5.90
C PHE A 184 -2.55 -5.79 -6.19
N SER A 185 -3.69 -5.27 -5.73
CA SER A 185 -4.10 -3.88 -5.95
C SER A 185 -4.63 -3.23 -4.68
N SER A 186 -4.51 -3.87 -3.52
CA SER A 186 -5.01 -3.33 -2.24
C SER A 186 -6.53 -3.04 -2.27
N GLY A 187 -7.28 -3.73 -3.14
CA GLY A 187 -8.69 -3.43 -3.38
C GLY A 187 -8.94 -2.06 -4.05
N LEU A 188 -7.91 -1.40 -4.59
CA LEU A 188 -8.06 -0.22 -5.44
C LEU A 188 -8.73 -0.61 -6.75
N LEU A 189 -10.05 -0.55 -6.73
CA LEU A 189 -10.78 -0.17 -7.93
C LEU A 189 -10.45 1.31 -8.14
N ALA A 190 -9.80 1.64 -9.24
CA ALA A 190 -9.31 2.99 -9.51
C ALA A 190 -10.42 4.08 -9.54
N THR A 191 -11.69 3.70 -9.32
CA THR A 191 -12.91 4.50 -9.28
C THR A 191 -13.08 5.39 -8.05
N SER A 192 -12.81 4.93 -6.81
CA SER A 192 -13.21 5.69 -5.60
C SER A 192 -12.15 6.63 -5.03
N ARG A 193 -10.87 6.42 -5.33
CA ARG A 193 -9.76 7.10 -4.64
C ARG A 193 -9.15 8.25 -5.43
N SER A 194 -9.17 8.18 -6.76
CA SER A 194 -8.80 9.30 -7.64
C SER A 194 -9.69 10.53 -7.39
N GLU A 195 -10.99 10.32 -7.12
CA GLU A 195 -11.92 11.39 -6.74
C GLU A 195 -11.52 12.08 -5.42
N SER A 196 -11.27 11.31 -4.36
CA SER A 196 -10.86 11.85 -3.05
C SER A 196 -9.55 12.63 -3.13
N THR A 197 -8.56 12.12 -3.87
CA THR A 197 -7.28 12.79 -4.07
C THR A 197 -7.47 14.07 -4.88
N ASN A 198 -8.17 14.02 -6.01
CA ASN A 198 -8.44 15.19 -6.84
C ASN A 198 -9.24 16.27 -6.10
N MET A 199 -10.23 15.88 -5.31
CA MET A 199 -10.99 16.80 -4.46
C MET A 199 -10.12 17.46 -3.41
N THR A 200 -9.21 16.70 -2.79
CA THR A 200 -8.27 17.24 -1.81
C THR A 200 -7.27 18.21 -2.46
N LEU A 201 -6.75 17.88 -3.64
CA LEU A 201 -5.84 18.76 -4.39
C LEU A 201 -6.51 20.04 -4.88
N LYS A 202 -7.75 19.97 -5.38
CA LYS A 202 -8.52 21.17 -5.76
C LYS A 202 -8.77 22.12 -4.58
N ARG A 203 -8.83 21.60 -3.35
CA ARG A 203 -8.93 22.42 -2.13
C ARG A 203 -7.58 22.98 -1.66
N THR A 204 -6.49 22.41 -2.13
CA THR A 204 -5.12 22.78 -1.73
C THR A 204 -4.65 24.06 -2.41
N GLY A 205 -5.13 24.33 -3.63
CA GLY A 205 -4.84 25.57 -4.33
C GLY A 205 -5.75 25.80 -5.53
N ASN A 206 -5.69 27.01 -6.05
CA ASN A 206 -6.45 27.45 -7.21
C ASN A 206 -5.52 28.16 -8.22
N LYS A 207 -6.08 28.59 -9.36
CA LYS A 207 -5.35 29.30 -10.42
C LYS A 207 -4.60 30.56 -9.97
N MET A 208 -4.88 31.11 -8.79
CA MET A 208 -4.19 32.29 -8.26
C MET A 208 -3.10 31.94 -7.23
N SER A 209 -3.00 30.67 -6.84
CA SER A 209 -2.08 30.22 -5.80
C SER A 209 -0.64 30.22 -6.31
N SER A 210 0.28 30.77 -5.52
CA SER A 210 1.73 30.58 -5.72
C SER A 210 2.12 29.13 -5.42
N LEU A 211 3.27 28.69 -5.93
CA LEU A 211 3.81 27.36 -5.60
C LEU A 211 4.07 27.23 -4.11
N TYR A 212 4.59 28.27 -3.47
CA TYR A 212 4.75 28.32 -2.01
C TYR A 212 3.43 28.06 -1.27
N ASN A 213 2.36 28.79 -1.61
CA ASN A 213 1.06 28.62 -0.95
C ASN A 213 0.49 27.22 -1.20
N PHE A 214 0.68 26.67 -2.40
CA PHE A 214 0.25 25.31 -2.71
C PHE A 214 1.00 24.29 -1.87
N VAL A 215 2.34 24.36 -1.83
CA VAL A 215 3.18 23.45 -1.02
C VAL A 215 2.82 23.57 0.46
N MET A 216 2.60 24.77 0.98
CA MET A 216 2.18 24.95 2.37
C MET A 216 0.82 24.31 2.67
N ASN A 217 -0.16 24.44 1.78
CA ASN A 217 -1.45 23.78 1.94
C ASN A 217 -1.35 22.27 1.76
N PHE A 218 -0.48 21.81 0.87
CA PHE A 218 -0.19 20.40 0.67
C PHE A 218 0.39 19.78 1.94
N THR A 219 1.38 20.42 2.56
CA THR A 219 1.95 19.97 3.84
C THR A 219 0.90 19.91 4.96
N LYS A 220 -0.08 20.83 4.96
CA LYS A 220 -1.22 20.76 5.89
C LYS A 220 -2.11 19.53 5.62
N VAL A 221 -2.39 19.22 4.36
CA VAL A 221 -3.13 18.02 3.97
C VAL A 221 -2.40 16.76 4.44
N GLN A 222 -1.11 16.65 4.13
CA GLN A 222 -0.27 15.53 4.51
C GLN A 222 -0.23 15.37 6.04
N THR A 223 -0.01 16.46 6.77
CA THR A 223 -0.05 16.48 8.25
C THR A 223 -1.40 15.99 8.79
N ASN A 224 -2.51 16.42 8.19
CA ASN A 224 -3.85 16.00 8.60
C ASN A 224 -4.09 14.51 8.32
N TRP A 225 -3.59 13.97 7.21
CA TRP A 225 -3.66 12.54 6.91
C TRP A 225 -2.84 11.73 7.91
N HIS A 226 -1.62 12.15 8.24
CA HIS A 226 -0.80 11.50 9.27
C HIS A 226 -1.47 11.54 10.65
N LYS A 227 -2.12 12.66 11.01
CA LYS A 227 -2.89 12.75 12.27
C LYS A 227 -4.06 11.77 12.28
N LYS A 228 -4.79 11.64 11.17
CA LYS A 228 -5.90 10.67 11.06
C LYS A 228 -5.41 9.23 11.20
N GLU A 229 -4.31 8.88 10.55
CA GLU A 229 -3.68 7.57 10.70
C GLU A 229 -3.31 7.32 12.17
N LYS A 230 -2.59 8.26 12.81
CA LYS A 230 -2.16 8.11 14.20
C LYS A 230 -3.34 7.96 15.17
N ASN A 231 -4.44 8.67 14.92
CA ASN A 231 -5.65 8.53 15.72
C ASN A 231 -6.25 7.12 15.58
N GLU A 232 -6.28 6.55 14.36
CA GLU A 232 -6.74 5.18 14.15
C GLU A 232 -5.75 4.13 14.72
N ASP A 233 -4.44 4.36 14.66
CA ASP A 233 -3.43 3.52 15.34
C ASP A 233 -3.68 3.49 16.85
N THR A 234 -3.89 4.67 17.45
CA THR A 234 -4.19 4.81 18.87
C THR A 234 -5.49 4.09 19.21
N ARG A 235 -6.52 4.22 18.37
CA ARG A 235 -7.79 3.52 18.52
C ARG A 235 -7.63 2.00 18.42
N CYS A 236 -6.80 1.50 17.50
CA CYS A 236 -6.52 0.08 17.37
C CYS A 236 -5.74 -0.50 18.54
N ARG A 237 -4.90 0.32 19.19
CA ARG A 237 -4.10 -0.06 20.38
C ARG A 237 -4.88 0.07 21.69
N HIS A 238 -5.76 1.06 21.80
CA HIS A 238 -6.37 1.47 23.06
C HIS A 238 -7.90 1.48 23.08
N ASP A 239 -8.60 0.96 22.05
CA ASP A 239 -10.05 1.16 21.81
C ASP A 239 -10.83 1.50 23.09
N THR A 240 -10.98 2.79 23.36
CA THR A 240 -11.51 3.32 24.62
C THR A 240 -13.01 3.04 24.78
N ARG A 241 -13.64 2.40 23.78
CA ARG A 241 -15.04 1.93 23.83
C ARG A 241 -15.18 0.46 24.21
N CYS A 242 -14.08 -0.30 24.32
CA CYS A 242 -14.09 -1.71 24.66
C CYS A 242 -12.99 -2.01 25.69
N ARG A 243 -13.36 -2.66 26.80
CA ARG A 243 -12.52 -2.90 28.00
C ARG A 243 -11.17 -3.62 27.75
N HIS A 244 -10.84 -4.03 26.51
CA HIS A 244 -9.64 -4.80 26.16
C HIS A 244 -9.02 -4.51 24.76
N GLY A 245 -9.28 -3.35 24.12
CA GLY A 245 -8.54 -2.96 22.89
C GLY A 245 -8.82 -3.81 21.62
N LYS A 246 -9.93 -4.54 21.57
CA LYS A 246 -10.40 -5.30 20.40
C LYS A 246 -11.72 -4.71 19.87
N PRO A 247 -11.94 -4.64 18.54
CA PRO A 247 -13.21 -4.21 17.98
C PRO A 247 -14.37 -5.09 18.46
N THR A 248 -15.53 -4.50 18.71
CA THR A 248 -16.76 -5.25 19.05
C THR A 248 -17.09 -6.24 17.93
N GLN A 249 -17.11 -7.53 18.26
CA GLN A 249 -17.40 -8.61 17.33
C GLN A 249 -18.90 -8.82 17.17
N ILE A 250 -19.36 -8.99 15.93
CA ILE A 250 -20.76 -9.34 15.66
C ILE A 250 -21.12 -10.74 16.16
N LEU A 251 -20.23 -11.72 15.97
CA LEU A 251 -20.34 -13.07 16.53
C LEU A 251 -19.35 -13.21 17.69
N LYS A 252 -19.86 -13.17 18.93
CA LYS A 252 -19.02 -13.32 20.12
C LYS A 252 -18.35 -14.69 20.12
N ASN A 253 -17.06 -14.72 20.48
CA ASN A 253 -16.25 -15.94 20.61
C ASN A 253 -16.08 -16.73 19.30
N HIS A 254 -16.34 -16.12 18.13
CA HIS A 254 -16.00 -16.78 16.86
C HIS A 254 -14.46 -16.82 16.72
N PRO A 255 -13.83 -17.99 16.53
CA PRO A 255 -12.37 -18.12 16.53
C PRO A 255 -11.66 -17.25 15.49
N LEU A 256 -12.11 -17.31 14.22
CA LEU A 256 -11.54 -16.48 13.16
C LEU A 256 -11.69 -14.98 13.39
N LEU A 257 -12.85 -14.49 13.86
CA LEU A 257 -13.01 -13.06 14.20
C LEU A 257 -12.13 -12.67 15.38
N THR A 258 -11.87 -13.59 16.30
CA THR A 258 -11.02 -13.34 17.47
C THR A 258 -9.57 -13.18 17.06
N HIS A 259 -9.06 -14.10 16.23
CA HIS A 259 -7.71 -13.97 15.67
C HIS A 259 -7.58 -12.74 14.76
N ALA A 260 -8.57 -12.50 13.87
CA ALA A 260 -8.57 -11.33 13.00
C ALA A 260 -8.57 -10.01 13.79
N ALA A 261 -9.31 -9.92 14.89
CA ALA A 261 -9.39 -8.73 15.75
C ALA A 261 -8.08 -8.44 16.49
N GLU A 262 -7.25 -9.46 16.74
CA GLU A 262 -5.93 -9.33 17.35
C GLU A 262 -4.93 -8.76 16.35
N VAL A 263 -4.94 -9.29 15.13
CA VAL A 263 -3.93 -9.04 14.10
C VAL A 263 -4.20 -7.78 13.28
N TYR A 264 -5.42 -7.63 12.77
CA TYR A 264 -5.75 -6.58 11.79
C TYR A 264 -6.07 -5.24 12.44
N THR A 265 -5.81 -4.15 11.71
CA THR A 265 -6.39 -2.85 12.06
C THR A 265 -7.92 -2.93 12.09
N ILE A 266 -8.58 -2.00 12.79
CA ILE A 266 -10.05 -2.00 12.89
C ILE A 266 -10.69 -1.94 11.49
N SER A 267 -10.17 -1.11 10.58
CA SER A 267 -10.68 -1.01 9.21
C SER A 267 -10.63 -2.34 8.46
N ILE A 268 -9.51 -3.05 8.55
CA ILE A 268 -9.35 -4.34 7.86
C ILE A 268 -10.16 -5.43 8.54
N TYR A 269 -10.21 -5.44 9.88
CA TYR A 269 -11.08 -6.33 10.64
C TYR A 269 -12.53 -6.19 10.19
N ARG A 270 -13.05 -4.97 10.00
CA ARG A 270 -14.45 -4.77 9.55
C ARG A 270 -14.69 -5.29 8.13
N LEU A 271 -13.70 -5.21 7.25
CA LEU A 271 -13.79 -5.79 5.92
C LEU A 271 -13.82 -7.33 5.99
N PHE A 272 -12.98 -7.93 6.83
CA PHE A 272 -13.00 -9.37 7.06
C PHE A 272 -14.29 -9.85 7.75
N GLU A 273 -14.77 -9.11 8.74
CA GLU A 273 -16.03 -9.39 9.44
C GLU A 273 -17.21 -9.36 8.45
N LEU A 274 -17.23 -8.41 7.52
CA LEU A 274 -18.22 -8.37 6.45
C LEU A 274 -18.14 -9.61 5.54
N GLU A 275 -16.95 -10.07 5.17
CA GLU A 275 -16.78 -11.30 4.38
C GLU A 275 -17.28 -12.54 5.14
N LEU A 276 -17.02 -12.61 6.45
CA LEU A 276 -17.54 -13.68 7.29
C LEU A 276 -19.07 -13.65 7.38
N VAL A 277 -19.68 -12.49 7.60
CA VAL A 277 -21.15 -12.36 7.59
C VAL A 277 -21.72 -12.74 6.22
N ASN A 278 -21.09 -12.30 5.14
CA ASN A 278 -21.48 -12.66 3.78
C ASN A 278 -21.30 -14.16 3.48
N SER A 279 -20.41 -14.85 4.18
CA SER A 279 -20.21 -16.31 4.05
C SER A 279 -21.42 -17.09 4.54
N LEU A 280 -22.18 -16.55 5.50
CA LEU A 280 -23.43 -17.14 6.00
C LEU A 280 -24.53 -17.15 4.92
N ASN A 281 -24.41 -16.28 3.91
CA ASN A 281 -25.29 -16.25 2.75
C ASN A 281 -24.74 -17.07 1.57
N CYS A 282 -23.86 -18.02 1.84
CA CYS A 282 -23.33 -18.97 0.87
C CYS A 282 -23.71 -20.41 1.21
N LYS A 283 -23.81 -21.24 0.18
CA LYS A 283 -24.09 -22.67 0.26
C LYS A 283 -23.13 -23.47 -0.61
N PHE A 284 -22.91 -24.72 -0.24
CA PHE A 284 -22.26 -25.68 -1.12
C PHE A 284 -23.26 -26.10 -2.21
N VAL A 285 -22.83 -26.07 -3.47
CA VAL A 285 -23.63 -26.55 -4.60
C VAL A 285 -23.73 -28.08 -4.57
N GLU A 286 -22.65 -28.72 -4.14
CA GLU A 286 -22.51 -30.16 -3.94
C GLU A 286 -21.61 -30.38 -2.71
N PRO A 287 -21.67 -31.56 -2.05
CA PRO A 287 -20.80 -31.86 -0.92
C PRO A 287 -19.32 -31.68 -1.28
N PRO A 288 -18.50 -30.99 -0.44
CA PRO A 288 -17.06 -30.92 -0.65
C PRO A 288 -16.44 -32.32 -0.77
N PHE A 289 -15.50 -32.49 -1.69
CA PHE A 289 -14.85 -33.78 -1.95
C PHE A 289 -13.33 -33.62 -1.99
N CYS A 290 -12.59 -34.72 -1.77
CA CYS A 290 -11.14 -34.72 -1.90
C CYS A 290 -10.73 -34.77 -3.38
N SER A 291 -9.68 -34.03 -3.74
CA SER A 291 -9.12 -34.06 -5.09
C SER A 291 -8.66 -35.49 -5.44
N PRO A 292 -8.90 -35.97 -6.67
CA PRO A 292 -8.41 -37.28 -7.10
C PRO A 292 -6.89 -37.37 -6.92
N GLY A 293 -6.43 -38.35 -6.14
CA GLY A 293 -5.00 -38.55 -5.88
C GLY A 293 -4.40 -37.71 -4.75
N ASP A 294 -5.15 -36.78 -4.14
CA ASP A 294 -4.71 -35.98 -3.00
C ASP A 294 -5.83 -35.83 -1.96
N TRP A 295 -5.79 -36.70 -0.94
CA TRP A 295 -6.74 -36.72 0.17
C TRP A 295 -6.64 -35.52 1.12
N ASN A 296 -5.55 -34.75 1.04
CA ASN A 296 -5.36 -33.53 1.82
C ASN A 296 -5.97 -32.31 1.14
N CYS A 297 -6.21 -32.36 -0.16
CA CYS A 297 -6.81 -31.27 -0.92
C CYS A 297 -8.33 -31.47 -1.03
N ILE A 298 -9.10 -30.55 -0.45
CA ILE A 298 -10.55 -30.49 -0.57
C ILE A 298 -10.91 -29.51 -1.68
N VAL A 299 -11.82 -29.92 -2.55
CA VAL A 299 -12.44 -29.07 -3.57
C VAL A 299 -13.90 -28.83 -3.16
N ALA A 300 -14.30 -27.57 -3.12
CA ALA A 300 -15.65 -27.14 -2.81
C ALA A 300 -16.20 -26.20 -3.88
N LYS A 301 -17.46 -26.43 -4.28
CA LYS A 301 -18.22 -25.52 -5.12
C LYS A 301 -19.16 -24.69 -4.24
N VAL A 302 -18.91 -23.40 -4.15
CA VAL A 302 -19.64 -22.46 -3.29
C VAL A 302 -20.44 -21.48 -4.13
N ARG A 303 -21.70 -21.22 -3.77
CA ARG A 303 -22.55 -20.21 -4.40
C ARG A 303 -23.25 -19.37 -3.33
N SER A 304 -23.56 -18.10 -3.60
CA SER A 304 -24.48 -17.36 -2.72
C SER A 304 -25.90 -17.95 -2.80
N HIS A 305 -26.75 -17.68 -1.81
CA HIS A 305 -28.16 -18.07 -1.90
C HIS A 305 -28.93 -17.35 -3.01
N ASP A 306 -28.42 -16.20 -3.49
CA ASP A 306 -28.89 -15.58 -4.73
C ASP A 306 -28.58 -16.51 -5.93
N GLU A 307 -29.63 -17.00 -6.59
CA GLU A 307 -29.51 -17.94 -7.70
C GLU A 307 -28.79 -17.35 -8.92
N ASN A 308 -28.78 -16.03 -9.07
CA ASN A 308 -28.02 -15.34 -10.11
C ASN A 308 -26.52 -15.25 -9.80
N SER A 309 -26.09 -15.67 -8.61
CA SER A 309 -24.69 -15.63 -8.22
C SER A 309 -23.89 -16.78 -8.83
N ARG A 310 -22.65 -16.48 -9.21
CA ARG A 310 -21.72 -17.44 -9.82
C ARG A 310 -21.32 -18.52 -8.83
N VAL A 311 -21.10 -19.73 -9.34
CA VAL A 311 -20.42 -20.79 -8.59
C VAL A 311 -18.94 -20.47 -8.51
N ARG A 312 -18.37 -20.63 -7.32
CA ARG A 312 -16.96 -20.43 -7.02
C ARG A 312 -16.32 -21.75 -6.68
N HIS A 313 -15.13 -21.96 -7.20
CA HIS A 313 -14.31 -23.10 -6.86
C HIS A 313 -13.35 -22.68 -5.75
N VAL A 314 -13.39 -23.42 -4.64
CA VAL A 314 -12.48 -23.22 -3.51
C VAL A 314 -11.69 -24.51 -3.32
N MET A 315 -10.37 -24.40 -3.35
CA MET A 315 -9.44 -25.49 -3.05
C MET A 315 -8.84 -25.23 -1.68
N PHE A 316 -8.81 -26.23 -0.80
CA PHE A 316 -8.25 -26.12 0.54
C PHE A 316 -7.35 -27.32 0.86
N HIS A 317 -6.08 -27.07 1.15
CA HIS A 317 -5.13 -28.09 1.53
C HIS A 317 -4.98 -28.16 3.06
N LYS A 318 -5.40 -29.29 3.66
CA LYS A 318 -5.51 -29.45 5.12
C LYS A 318 -4.20 -29.29 5.89
N GLN A 319 -3.09 -29.82 5.37
CA GLN A 319 -1.82 -29.86 6.12
C GLN A 319 -1.12 -28.50 6.19
N ILE A 320 -1.02 -27.81 5.06
CA ILE A 320 -0.37 -26.49 4.95
C ILE A 320 -1.33 -25.31 5.14
N LEU A 321 -2.63 -25.61 5.33
CA LEU A 321 -3.71 -24.62 5.47
C LEU A 321 -3.79 -23.61 4.31
N GLU A 322 -3.43 -24.04 3.09
CA GLU A 322 -3.52 -23.23 1.87
C GLU A 322 -4.95 -23.27 1.33
N ILE A 323 -5.54 -22.10 1.07
CA ILE A 323 -6.85 -21.92 0.47
C ILE A 323 -6.80 -21.03 -0.79
N LYS A 324 -7.32 -21.53 -1.91
CA LYS A 324 -7.43 -20.78 -3.17
C LYS A 324 -8.89 -20.67 -3.56
N CYS A 325 -9.33 -19.50 -4.01
CA CYS A 325 -10.69 -19.29 -4.48
C CYS A 325 -10.69 -18.61 -5.85
N SER A 326 -11.50 -19.13 -6.77
CA SER A 326 -11.67 -18.61 -8.13
C SER A 326 -12.29 -17.20 -8.22
N CYS A 327 -12.50 -16.50 -7.11
CA CYS A 327 -12.88 -15.08 -7.12
C CYS A 327 -11.67 -14.14 -6.97
N HIS A 328 -10.49 -14.69 -6.63
CA HIS A 328 -9.20 -14.01 -6.52
C HIS A 328 -9.17 -12.75 -5.62
N LYS A 329 -10.10 -12.68 -4.65
CA LYS A 329 -10.18 -11.54 -3.74
C LYS A 329 -8.96 -11.44 -2.82
N PHE A 330 -8.38 -12.57 -2.42
CA PHE A 330 -7.20 -12.54 -1.57
C PHE A 330 -5.99 -12.02 -2.35
N GLU A 331 -5.83 -12.45 -3.60
CA GLU A 331 -4.77 -12.06 -4.51
C GLU A 331 -4.84 -10.55 -4.80
N THR A 332 -6.05 -10.01 -5.01
CA THR A 332 -6.24 -8.58 -5.31
C THR A 332 -6.27 -7.66 -4.10
N MET A 333 -6.79 -8.12 -2.96
CA MET A 333 -7.04 -7.28 -1.78
C MET A 333 -6.23 -7.67 -0.54
N GLY A 334 -5.78 -8.93 -0.46
CA GLY A 334 -5.12 -9.47 0.72
C GLY A 334 -6.07 -9.84 1.85
N ILE A 335 -7.35 -10.02 1.57
CA ILE A 335 -8.38 -10.40 2.53
C ILE A 335 -9.14 -11.60 1.96
N LEU A 336 -9.29 -12.65 2.76
CA LEU A 336 -10.04 -13.85 2.39
C LEU A 336 -11.49 -13.51 2.04
N CYS A 337 -11.97 -14.03 0.92
CA CYS A 337 -13.37 -13.86 0.51
C CYS A 337 -14.33 -14.70 1.34
N LYS A 338 -15.61 -14.32 1.29
CA LYS A 338 -16.74 -15.08 1.87
C LYS A 338 -16.75 -16.57 1.51
N HIS A 339 -16.33 -16.95 0.30
CA HIS A 339 -16.31 -18.36 -0.13
C HIS A 339 -15.20 -19.14 0.58
N ALA A 340 -14.02 -18.53 0.70
CA ALA A 340 -12.89 -19.12 1.41
C ALA A 340 -13.18 -19.23 2.91
N VAL A 341 -13.76 -18.17 3.50
CA VAL A 341 -14.16 -18.15 4.91
C VAL A 341 -15.21 -19.24 5.22
N MET A 342 -16.18 -19.45 4.32
CA MET A 342 -17.15 -20.54 4.47
C MET A 342 -16.46 -21.91 4.55
N VAL A 343 -15.48 -22.17 3.67
CA VAL A 343 -14.73 -23.44 3.68
C VAL A 343 -13.89 -23.56 4.95
N LEU A 344 -13.18 -22.52 5.37
CA LEU A 344 -12.40 -22.56 6.61
C LEU A 344 -13.27 -22.87 7.84
N ASN A 345 -14.46 -22.27 7.93
CA ASN A 345 -15.42 -22.56 9.00
C ASN A 345 -15.92 -24.01 8.95
N CYS A 346 -16.18 -24.55 7.75
CA CYS A 346 -16.60 -25.94 7.58
C CYS A 346 -15.49 -26.96 7.92
N MET A 347 -14.23 -26.52 7.88
CA MET A 347 -13.06 -27.34 8.19
C MET A 347 -12.53 -27.10 9.61
N ASP A 348 -13.33 -26.44 10.46
CA ASP A 348 -13.00 -26.12 11.86
C ASP A 348 -11.66 -25.39 12.03
N VAL A 349 -11.28 -24.55 11.05
CA VAL A 349 -10.08 -23.73 11.16
C VAL A 349 -10.34 -22.60 12.15
N ILE A 350 -9.66 -22.66 13.29
CA ILE A 350 -9.88 -21.72 14.40
C ILE A 350 -9.04 -20.44 14.33
N SER A 351 -7.99 -20.43 13.51
CA SER A 351 -7.10 -19.28 13.32
C SER A 351 -6.82 -19.04 11.85
N LEU A 352 -6.80 -17.78 11.44
CA LEU A 352 -6.29 -17.39 10.11
C LEU A 352 -4.85 -17.92 9.92
N PRO A 353 -4.57 -18.68 8.84
CA PRO A 353 -3.21 -19.12 8.55
C PRO A 353 -2.32 -17.92 8.24
N GLU A 354 -1.04 -17.99 8.64
CA GLU A 354 -0.10 -16.85 8.53
C GLU A 354 0.09 -16.37 7.09
N SER A 355 0.05 -17.28 6.12
CA SER A 355 0.12 -16.97 4.69
C SER A 355 -1.01 -16.07 4.19
N TYR A 356 -2.15 -16.02 4.91
CA TYR A 356 -3.30 -15.18 4.60
C TYR A 356 -3.37 -13.91 5.44
N ILE A 357 -2.32 -13.61 6.22
CA ILE A 357 -2.18 -12.38 6.98
C ILE A 357 -1.13 -11.51 6.30
N LEU A 358 -1.56 -10.57 5.46
CA LEU A 358 -0.63 -9.62 4.88
C LEU A 358 -0.15 -8.63 5.94
N LYS A 359 1.17 -8.53 6.13
CA LYS A 359 1.81 -7.61 7.08
C LYS A 359 1.29 -6.18 6.95
N ARG A 360 1.01 -5.73 5.72
CA ARG A 360 0.50 -4.38 5.43
C ARG A 360 -0.85 -4.06 6.07
N TRP A 361 -1.61 -5.07 6.49
CA TRP A 361 -2.94 -4.93 7.08
C TRP A 361 -2.94 -5.05 8.61
N THR A 362 -1.77 -5.30 9.19
CA THR A 362 -1.63 -5.56 10.62
C THR A 362 -1.47 -4.26 11.42
N LYS A 363 -1.85 -4.31 12.70
CA LYS A 363 -1.63 -3.19 13.65
C LYS A 363 -0.15 -2.88 13.89
N ASN A 364 0.69 -3.90 13.75
CA ASN A 364 2.10 -3.87 14.14
C ASN A 364 3.04 -3.65 12.94
N ILE A 365 2.52 -3.18 11.82
CA ILE A 365 3.28 -2.97 10.59
C ILE A 365 4.55 -2.12 10.80
N ARG A 366 4.49 -1.16 11.73
CA ARG A 366 5.58 -0.25 12.09
C ARG A 366 6.46 -0.73 13.25
N ASP A 367 6.10 -1.82 13.93
CA ASP A 367 6.81 -2.28 15.15
C ASP A 367 8.11 -3.06 14.82
N ARG A 368 8.34 -3.43 13.55
CA ARG A 368 9.57 -4.11 13.09
C ARG A 368 10.56 -3.17 12.41
N VAL A 369 10.98 -2.10 13.09
CA VAL A 369 12.28 -1.45 12.77
C VAL A 369 13.19 -1.56 13.99
N HIS A 370 13.42 -2.80 14.41
CA HIS A 370 14.72 -3.19 14.92
C HIS A 370 15.42 -3.86 13.75
N PHE A 371 16.17 -3.09 12.97
CA PHE A 371 17.32 -3.69 12.28
C PHE A 371 18.29 -4.00 13.40
N GLY A 372 18.37 -5.27 13.81
CA GLY A 372 19.52 -5.74 14.55
C GLY A 372 20.74 -5.45 13.70
N PHE A 373 21.72 -4.76 14.27
CA PHE A 373 23.10 -5.04 13.89
C PHE A 373 23.29 -6.53 14.20
N GLU A 374 23.05 -7.41 13.23
CA GLU A 374 23.69 -8.70 13.29
C GLU A 374 25.15 -8.42 13.02
N GLU A 375 25.97 -8.46 14.07
CA GLU A 375 27.37 -8.85 13.95
C GLU A 375 27.38 -10.27 13.39
N SER A 376 27.13 -10.41 12.08
CA SER A 376 27.39 -11.66 11.39
C SER A 376 28.91 -11.77 11.29
N GLY A 377 29.46 -12.56 12.20
CA GLY A 377 30.85 -12.95 12.21
C GLY A 377 31.36 -13.28 10.82
N VAL A 378 32.50 -12.69 10.50
CA VAL A 378 33.29 -12.96 9.31
C VAL A 378 33.58 -14.46 9.23
N SER A 379 32.90 -15.16 8.33
CA SER A 379 33.48 -16.31 7.65
C SER A 379 32.72 -16.61 6.35
N GLY A 380 33.41 -16.40 5.22
CA GLY A 380 33.20 -17.21 4.02
C GLY A 380 32.32 -16.66 2.89
N ILE A 381 33.00 -16.02 1.93
CA ILE A 381 32.76 -16.06 0.48
C ILE A 381 31.64 -15.15 -0.09
N GLY A 382 32.07 -13.94 -0.51
CA GLY A 382 31.78 -13.43 -1.86
C GLY A 382 30.53 -12.57 -2.05
N GLY A 383 30.59 -11.29 -1.66
CA GLY A 383 29.64 -10.26 -2.11
C GLY A 383 29.54 -9.09 -1.14
N GLY A 384 30.44 -8.11 -1.24
CA GLY A 384 30.45 -6.93 -0.40
C GLY A 384 29.22 -6.05 -0.62
N GLY A 385 28.21 -6.19 0.24
CA GLY A 385 27.07 -5.28 0.33
C GLY A 385 27.40 -4.10 1.22
N HIS A 386 28.01 -3.05 0.68
CA HIS A 386 28.09 -1.77 1.37
C HIS A 386 26.67 -1.22 1.50
N VAL A 387 26.17 -1.03 2.73
CA VAL A 387 24.93 -0.26 2.94
C VAL A 387 25.21 1.14 2.39
N SER A 388 24.44 1.57 1.40
CA SER A 388 24.57 2.91 0.81
C SER A 388 24.47 3.96 1.92
N ASP A 389 25.37 4.95 1.94
CA ASP A 389 25.39 6.02 2.96
C ASP A 389 24.01 6.68 3.14
N MET A 390 23.24 6.83 2.05
CA MET A 390 21.87 7.33 2.12
C MET A 390 20.91 6.41 2.89
N VAL A 391 21.06 5.09 2.79
CA VAL A 391 20.22 4.11 3.51
C VAL A 391 20.52 4.21 5.01
N PHE A 392 21.80 4.29 5.38
CA PHE A 392 22.23 4.50 6.77
C PHE A 392 21.69 5.83 7.34
N VAL A 393 21.90 6.93 6.61
CA VAL A 393 21.44 8.26 7.01
C VAL A 393 19.92 8.30 7.18
N ASN A 394 19.17 7.71 6.24
CA ASN A 394 17.71 7.63 6.32
C ASN A 394 17.23 6.79 7.51
N GLN A 395 17.94 5.70 7.83
CA GLN A 395 17.63 4.84 8.97
C GLN A 395 17.86 5.54 10.31
N ILE A 396 18.99 6.22 10.47
CA ILE A 396 19.30 6.98 11.69
C ILE A 396 18.31 8.14 11.87
N MET A 397 18.02 8.90 10.81
CA MET A 397 17.03 9.99 10.86
C MET A 397 15.66 9.49 11.33
N ARG A 398 15.26 8.30 10.88
CA ARG A 398 13.99 7.69 11.27
C ARG A 398 13.96 7.30 12.75
N SER A 399 14.98 6.61 13.23
CA SER A 399 15.09 6.23 14.64
C SER A 399 15.06 7.45 15.55
N MET A 400 15.77 8.52 15.18
CA MET A 400 15.76 9.78 15.91
C MET A 400 14.38 10.46 15.89
N TYR A 401 13.70 10.46 14.73
CA TYR A 401 12.36 11.03 14.63
C TYR A 401 11.37 10.30 15.54
N ASP A 402 11.37 8.97 15.52
CA ASP A 402 10.45 8.15 16.32
C ASP A 402 10.71 8.35 17.83
N LEU A 403 11.98 8.38 18.26
CA LEU A 403 12.37 8.72 19.64
C LEU A 403 11.93 10.13 20.04
N THR A 404 12.07 11.09 19.14
CA THR A 404 11.60 12.46 19.37
C THR A 404 10.07 12.51 19.52
N GLN A 405 9.33 11.76 18.70
CA GLN A 405 7.87 11.69 18.81
C GLN A 405 7.38 10.99 20.08
N LEU A 406 8.10 9.98 20.56
CA LEU A 406 7.81 9.28 21.81
C LEU A 406 8.07 10.18 23.03
N SER A 407 9.21 10.89 23.02
CA SER A 407 9.62 11.72 24.15
C SER A 407 8.85 13.03 24.29
N LYS A 408 8.26 13.57 23.21
CA LYS A 408 7.70 14.95 23.19
C LYS A 408 6.67 15.28 24.27
N ALA A 409 5.95 14.29 24.80
CA ALA A 409 4.88 14.48 25.79
C ALA A 409 5.37 14.42 27.25
N HIS A 410 6.63 14.04 27.49
CA HIS A 410 7.18 13.84 28.83
C HIS A 410 8.53 14.55 28.98
N ASP A 411 8.62 15.50 29.91
CA ASP A 411 9.83 16.31 30.14
C ASP A 411 11.07 15.50 30.44
N ASP A 412 10.96 14.45 31.26
CA ASP A 412 12.08 13.60 31.63
C ASP A 412 12.57 12.76 30.46
N ALA A 413 11.64 12.28 29.61
CA ALA A 413 11.99 11.57 28.38
C ALA A 413 12.69 12.49 27.37
N ARG A 414 12.26 13.76 27.25
CA ARG A 414 12.94 14.77 26.43
C ARG A 414 14.36 15.03 26.92
N LYS A 415 14.52 15.30 28.22
CA LYS A 415 15.84 15.53 28.83
C LYS A 415 16.76 14.33 28.65
N ARG A 416 16.23 13.11 28.78
CA ARG A 416 17.01 11.88 28.55
C ARG A 416 17.42 11.73 27.09
N LEU A 417 16.53 12.00 26.15
CA LEU A 417 16.85 11.95 24.72
C LEU A 417 17.94 12.95 24.36
N TYR A 418 17.84 14.20 24.80
CA TYR A 418 18.88 15.21 24.57
C TYR A 418 20.26 14.74 25.04
N ARG A 419 20.38 14.24 26.27
CA ARG A 419 21.66 13.74 26.80
C ARG A 419 22.24 12.58 25.98
N LEU A 420 21.40 11.68 25.49
CA LEU A 420 21.85 10.55 24.67
C LEU A 420 22.32 11.00 23.29
N VAL A 421 21.62 11.98 22.68
CA VAL A 421 22.02 12.55 21.40
C VAL A 421 23.31 13.34 21.54
N ASP A 422 23.46 14.13 22.60
CA ASP A 422 24.68 14.91 22.87
C ASP A 422 25.88 13.96 23.08
N ALA A 423 25.73 12.94 23.94
CA ALA A 423 26.78 11.95 24.18
C ALA A 423 27.19 11.21 22.90
N ALA A 424 26.20 10.77 22.10
CA ALA A 424 26.48 10.13 20.81
C ALA A 424 27.15 11.10 19.82
N THR A 425 26.80 12.39 19.86
CA THR A 425 27.44 13.42 19.02
C THR A 425 28.89 13.61 19.40
N ASP A 426 29.21 13.63 20.69
CA ASP A 426 30.58 13.75 21.20
C ASP A 426 31.42 12.51 20.84
N GLU A 427 30.87 11.31 21.04
CA GLU A 427 31.54 10.04 20.69
C GLU A 427 31.82 9.94 19.19
N ILE A 428 30.83 10.24 18.34
CA ILE A 428 31.00 10.21 16.87
C ILE A 428 31.97 11.31 16.42
N SER A 429 31.89 12.51 16.99
CA SER A 429 32.82 13.60 16.65
C SER A 429 34.26 13.24 17.00
N CYS A 430 34.49 12.59 18.15
CA CYS A 430 35.79 12.08 18.56
C CYS A 430 36.31 11.01 17.58
N LEU A 431 35.47 10.04 17.20
CA LEU A 431 35.83 9.01 16.22
C LEU A 431 36.19 9.62 14.85
N VAL A 432 35.40 10.57 14.36
CA VAL A 432 35.66 11.25 13.08
C VAL A 432 36.91 12.13 13.15
N GLN A 433 37.22 12.73 14.29
CA GLN A 433 38.45 13.49 14.49
C GLN A 433 39.67 12.57 14.53
N ASN A 434 39.61 11.44 15.24
CA ASN A 434 40.71 10.47 15.30
C ASN A 434 41.00 9.85 13.92
N LEU A 435 39.97 9.55 13.13
CA LEU A 435 40.12 9.09 11.74
C LEU A 435 40.77 10.13 10.81
N LYS A 436 40.73 11.43 11.16
CA LYS A 436 41.42 12.50 10.41
C LYS A 436 42.86 12.73 10.88
N VAL A 437 43.21 12.28 12.08
CA VAL A 437 44.57 12.43 12.65
C VAL A 437 45.49 11.31 12.16
N ASP A 438 44.96 10.13 11.86
CA ASP A 438 45.75 8.98 11.39
C ASP A 438 46.29 9.09 9.96
N ASP A 439 45.85 10.08 9.16
CA ASP A 439 46.44 10.38 7.84
C ASP A 439 47.71 11.26 7.93
N GLU A 440 48.03 11.82 9.11
CA GLU A 440 49.27 12.57 9.33
C GLU A 440 49.98 12.13 10.64
N THR A 441 50.80 11.08 10.52
CA THR A 441 51.99 10.73 11.35
C THR A 441 51.84 10.06 12.73
N THR A 442 52.19 8.76 12.76
CA THR A 442 52.94 7.97 13.79
C THR A 442 52.62 8.06 15.30
N CYS A 443 51.93 7.01 15.78
CA CYS A 443 52.26 6.10 16.90
C CYS A 443 52.76 6.65 18.26
N SER A 444 51.92 6.53 19.30
CA SER A 444 52.32 5.89 20.57
C SER A 444 51.10 5.41 21.38
N SER A 445 51.15 4.14 21.77
CA SER A 445 50.23 3.32 22.56
C SER A 445 49.76 3.89 23.90
N ILE A 446 48.48 3.69 24.27
CA ILE A 446 48.05 3.46 25.67
C ILE A 446 46.96 2.36 25.74
N SER A 447 47.13 1.48 26.73
CA SER A 447 46.51 0.20 27.03
C SER A 447 45.08 0.22 27.58
N ILE A 448 44.35 -0.85 27.26
CA ILE A 448 43.07 -1.28 27.84
C ILE A 448 43.31 -1.78 29.29
N GLY A 449 42.48 -1.35 30.23
CA GLY A 449 42.42 -1.90 31.59
C GLY A 449 40.96 -2.06 32.04
N GLU A 450 40.53 -3.32 32.12
CA GLU A 450 39.32 -3.75 32.82
C GLU A 450 39.43 -3.45 34.33
N THR A 451 38.34 -3.04 34.97
CA THR A 451 37.98 -3.53 36.31
C THR A 451 36.51 -3.22 36.60
N ASP A 452 35.74 -4.30 36.77
CA ASP A 452 34.46 -4.32 37.45
C ASP A 452 34.64 -4.30 38.99
N GLU A 453 33.60 -3.77 39.63
CA GLU A 453 33.12 -4.04 41.00
C GLU A 453 33.74 -3.35 42.25
N ILE A 454 32.80 -3.08 43.17
CA ILE A 454 32.91 -2.74 44.61
C ILE A 454 33.08 -1.24 44.95
N TYR A 455 31.98 -0.58 45.33
CA TYR A 455 31.82 -0.08 46.72
C TYR A 455 30.37 0.38 47.00
N VAL A 456 29.63 -0.47 47.70
CA VAL A 456 28.47 -0.10 48.51
C VAL A 456 28.97 0.40 49.87
N ARG A 457 28.28 1.42 50.41
CA ARG A 457 28.08 1.85 51.82
C ARG A 457 28.74 3.16 52.31
N LYS A 458 27.86 3.90 53.03
CA LYS A 458 28.01 5.04 53.96
C LYS A 458 27.94 6.42 53.28
N LYS A 459 27.14 7.38 53.74
CA LYS A 459 26.20 7.46 54.87
C LYS A 459 25.32 8.70 54.66
N LYS A 460 24.09 8.65 55.16
CA LYS A 460 23.25 9.82 55.52
C LYS A 460 24.06 10.89 56.26
N GLU A 461 23.80 12.17 55.93
CA GLU A 461 23.54 13.33 56.81
C GLU A 461 23.97 14.65 56.13
N LEU A 462 23.01 15.34 55.50
CA LEU A 462 22.56 16.72 55.82
C LEU A 462 21.40 17.10 54.91
#